data_AF-A0A1Q9PE68-F1
#
_entry.id   AF-A0A1Q9PE68-F1
#
_cell.length_a   1.000
_cell.length_b   1.000
_cell.length_c   1.000
_cell.angle_alpha   90.00
_cell.angle_beta   90.00
_cell.angle_gamma   90.00
#
_symmetry.space_group_name_H-M   'P 1'
#
loop_
_entity.id
_entity.type
_entity.pdbx_description
1 polymer ?
#
loop_
_entity_poly.entity_id
_entity_poly.type
_entity_poly.pdbx_seq_one_letter_code
_entity_poly.pdbx_strand_id
1 'polypeptide(L)'
;MTQETYRIYSRVLKFGQRIGLRRFVETLVFGLTIFAITLVYLYVITFAPMGPTGKYIFFPLGFFFELVLILSYIENHYFIDIFGENTNKLLSVLGIASLTVIILYASIPGFYIEVATGDPLGRVDSISVALIVLFFLLNVIESAYFLFSIPRTDRSDTFGLENQFSLLEKSLETKRLAELNINKSMTKGLNALKRRVSEEGFWGDFNPTFETACVLELFNVLGYNEDTEWIINTEEGKKTVTLGKSIESLKAVVDTAETIDNSYEQFYVLYVLSLFDPTIFDTRIDLVTEFFDSIFEETEWDFINKLNRFTSNLRSRTTPLHIMMSYVGDITGNIKLLDKMANLFSASIDIIVKRGYARFSTSQTGKTPIEMFARMMLALHDIRRAPTRRQQFVQAVIGTQFIEGSWAANIGTTGYVIQSLLPSETADSLPLKKSAIYLAAIQDKEGLWNSSIEETTIALTALNGLKKLSEQAVMI
;
A
#
# COMPACT_ATOMS: atom_id res chain seq x y z
N MET A 1 -7.04 22.00 -14.50
CA MET A 1 -6.02 20.95 -14.74
C MET A 1 -6.25 20.34 -16.12
N THR A 2 -5.22 20.20 -16.97
CA THR A 2 -5.38 19.45 -18.23
C THR A 2 -5.59 17.96 -17.90
N GLN A 3 -6.39 17.27 -18.72
CA GLN A 3 -6.65 15.83 -18.62
C GLN A 3 -5.35 14.98 -18.59
N GLU A 4 -4.25 15.59 -19.02
CA GLU A 4 -2.90 15.07 -19.13
C GLU A 4 -2.21 14.87 -17.77
N THR A 5 -2.29 15.80 -16.81
CA THR A 5 -1.65 15.64 -15.48
C THR A 5 -2.24 14.46 -14.70
N TYR A 6 -3.57 14.32 -14.70
CA TYR A 6 -4.26 13.17 -14.10
C TYR A 6 -3.93 11.86 -14.83
N ARG A 7 -3.79 11.90 -16.16
CA ARG A 7 -3.42 10.76 -16.99
C ARG A 7 -1.98 10.33 -16.73
N ILE A 8 -1.05 11.26 -16.54
CA ILE A 8 0.35 10.99 -16.18
C ILE A 8 0.40 10.35 -14.80
N TYR A 9 -0.29 10.90 -13.81
CA TYR A 9 -0.30 10.38 -12.45
C TYR A 9 -0.94 8.98 -12.33
N SER A 10 -2.11 8.78 -12.96
CA SER A 10 -2.74 7.44 -13.02
C SER A 10 -1.90 6.45 -13.82
N ARG A 11 -1.22 6.90 -14.89
CA ARG A 11 -0.27 6.05 -15.62
C ARG A 11 0.90 5.69 -14.74
N VAL A 12 1.52 6.64 -14.04
CA VAL A 12 2.67 6.46 -13.15
C VAL A 12 2.35 5.47 -12.03
N LEU A 13 1.24 5.63 -11.31
CA LEU A 13 0.83 4.69 -10.25
C LEU A 13 0.52 3.29 -10.80
N LYS A 14 -0.20 3.21 -11.93
CA LYS A 14 -0.46 1.92 -12.61
C LYS A 14 0.81 1.33 -13.24
N PHE A 15 1.79 2.17 -13.58
CA PHE A 15 3.11 1.76 -14.05
C PHE A 15 3.91 1.18 -12.90
N GLY A 16 3.82 1.73 -11.68
CA GLY A 16 4.38 1.13 -10.46
C GLY A 16 3.87 -0.29 -10.20
N GLN A 17 2.58 -0.54 -10.36
CA GLN A 17 2.00 -1.88 -10.27
C GLN A 17 2.45 -2.81 -11.42
N ARG A 18 2.58 -2.28 -12.64
CA ARG A 18 3.13 -3.02 -13.79
C ARG A 18 4.64 -3.25 -13.71
N ILE A 19 5.38 -2.41 -13.01
CA ILE A 19 6.79 -2.61 -12.70
C ILE A 19 6.93 -3.86 -11.83
N GLY A 20 5.99 -4.14 -10.91
CA GLY A 20 5.97 -5.41 -10.17
C GLY A 20 5.88 -6.64 -11.08
N LEU A 21 4.94 -6.66 -12.03
CA LEU A 21 4.80 -7.76 -12.99
C LEU A 21 5.99 -7.84 -13.96
N ARG A 22 6.48 -6.71 -14.43
CA ARG A 22 7.67 -6.64 -15.29
C ARG A 22 8.92 -7.12 -14.55
N ARG A 23 9.14 -6.67 -13.31
CA ARG A 23 10.23 -7.14 -12.43
C ARG A 23 10.09 -8.61 -12.07
N PHE A 24 8.87 -9.12 -11.92
CA PHE A 24 8.61 -10.55 -11.72
C PHE A 24 8.98 -11.36 -12.96
N VAL A 25 8.58 -10.92 -14.16
CA VAL A 25 8.96 -11.57 -15.43
C VAL A 25 10.47 -11.45 -15.68
N GLU A 26 11.07 -10.29 -15.43
CA GLU A 26 12.52 -10.08 -15.52
C GLU A 26 13.25 -10.99 -14.51
N THR A 27 12.77 -11.12 -13.28
CA THR A 27 13.30 -12.06 -12.26
C THR A 27 13.19 -13.51 -12.69
N LEU A 28 12.06 -13.90 -13.26
CA LEU A 28 11.81 -15.28 -13.68
C LEU A 28 12.69 -15.66 -14.86
N VAL A 29 12.80 -14.78 -15.87
CA VAL A 29 13.72 -14.96 -17.00
C VAL A 29 15.16 -15.01 -16.51
N PHE A 30 15.53 -14.12 -15.58
CA PHE A 30 16.87 -14.05 -15.01
C PHE A 30 17.25 -15.30 -14.20
N GLY A 31 16.36 -15.75 -13.32
CA GLY A 31 16.56 -16.97 -12.54
C GLY A 31 16.68 -18.21 -13.44
N LEU A 32 15.94 -18.27 -14.55
CA LEU A 32 16.06 -19.33 -15.54
C LEU A 32 17.40 -19.25 -16.30
N THR A 33 17.90 -18.05 -16.61
CA THR A 33 19.19 -17.87 -17.29
C THR A 33 20.36 -18.26 -16.39
N ILE A 34 20.41 -17.80 -15.13
CA ILE A 34 21.43 -18.25 -14.17
C ILE A 34 21.35 -19.77 -14.01
N PHE A 35 20.16 -20.33 -13.83
CA PHE A 35 19.98 -21.77 -13.69
C PHE A 35 20.51 -22.54 -14.92
N ALA A 36 20.26 -22.04 -16.13
CA ALA A 36 20.79 -22.63 -17.36
C ALA A 36 22.32 -22.51 -17.46
N ILE A 37 22.89 -21.36 -17.09
CA ILE A 37 24.33 -21.11 -17.02
C ILE A 37 24.98 -22.11 -16.05
N THR A 38 24.42 -22.30 -14.86
CA THR A 38 24.90 -23.25 -13.85
C THR A 38 24.77 -24.69 -14.29
N LEU A 39 23.69 -25.06 -14.98
CA LEU A 39 23.51 -26.41 -15.49
C LEU A 39 24.51 -26.75 -16.59
N VAL A 40 24.79 -25.80 -17.50
CA VAL A 40 25.83 -25.95 -18.54
C VAL A 40 27.21 -26.01 -17.90
N TYR A 41 27.50 -25.14 -16.93
CA TYR A 41 28.77 -25.12 -16.19
C TYR A 41 29.04 -26.45 -15.46
N LEU A 42 28.06 -26.96 -14.70
CA LEU A 42 28.15 -28.24 -14.00
C LEU A 42 28.33 -29.41 -14.98
N TYR A 43 27.61 -29.38 -16.11
CA TYR A 43 27.74 -30.40 -17.13
C TYR A 43 29.15 -30.41 -17.75
N VAL A 44 29.69 -29.24 -18.09
CA VAL A 44 31.03 -29.10 -18.66
C VAL A 44 32.11 -29.60 -17.69
N ILE A 45 32.04 -29.26 -16.40
CA ILE A 45 33.03 -29.71 -15.42
C ILE A 45 32.97 -31.23 -15.20
N THR A 46 31.76 -31.78 -15.19
CA THR A 46 31.52 -33.19 -14.86
C THR A 46 31.83 -34.10 -16.04
N PHE A 47 31.41 -33.72 -17.26
CA PHE A 47 31.38 -34.63 -18.41
C PHE A 47 32.29 -34.22 -19.58
N ALA A 48 32.80 -32.98 -19.64
CA ALA A 48 33.69 -32.60 -20.74
C ALA A 48 35.07 -33.26 -20.58
N PRO A 49 35.70 -33.74 -21.68
CA PRO A 49 37.03 -34.33 -21.68
C PRO A 49 38.11 -33.23 -21.61
N MET A 50 38.03 -32.35 -20.61
CA MET A 50 39.08 -31.40 -20.28
C MET A 50 40.15 -32.10 -19.45
N GLY A 51 41.41 -31.94 -19.84
CA GLY A 51 42.54 -32.33 -18.99
C GLY A 51 42.48 -31.65 -17.61
N PRO A 52 43.13 -32.22 -16.58
CA PRO A 52 43.03 -31.75 -15.19
C PRO A 52 43.36 -30.24 -15.04
N THR A 53 44.36 -29.74 -15.77
CA THR A 53 44.71 -28.31 -15.80
C THR A 53 43.58 -27.41 -16.30
N GLY A 54 42.80 -27.86 -17.29
CA GLY A 54 41.62 -27.13 -17.77
C GLY A 54 40.55 -27.02 -16.68
N LYS A 55 40.28 -28.12 -15.97
CA LYS A 55 39.29 -28.12 -14.88
C LYS A 55 39.69 -27.18 -13.73
N TYR A 56 40.97 -27.12 -13.35
CA TYR A 56 41.45 -26.24 -12.28
C TYR A 56 41.43 -24.75 -12.63
N ILE A 57 41.42 -24.39 -13.91
CA ILE A 57 41.34 -22.99 -14.36
C ILE A 57 39.89 -22.59 -14.63
N PHE A 58 39.10 -23.46 -15.24
CA PHE A 58 37.70 -23.17 -15.59
C PHE A 58 36.77 -23.14 -14.39
N PHE A 59 37.02 -23.98 -13.37
CA PHE A 59 36.17 -24.03 -12.18
C PHE A 59 36.19 -22.72 -11.38
N PRO A 60 37.36 -22.16 -10.99
CA PRO A 60 37.38 -20.88 -10.27
C PRO A 60 36.85 -19.72 -11.11
N LEU A 61 37.12 -19.71 -12.43
CA LEU A 61 36.63 -18.66 -13.33
C LEU A 61 35.11 -18.68 -13.43
N GLY A 62 34.52 -19.82 -13.78
CA GLY A 62 33.07 -19.94 -13.98
C GLY A 62 32.30 -19.64 -12.69
N PHE A 63 32.78 -20.15 -11.55
CA PHE A 63 32.20 -19.81 -10.25
C PHE A 63 32.28 -18.31 -9.92
N PHE A 64 33.41 -17.66 -10.25
CA PHE A 64 33.55 -16.21 -10.06
C PHE A 64 32.56 -15.43 -10.94
N PHE A 65 32.37 -15.81 -12.21
CA PHE A 65 31.40 -15.18 -13.11
C PHE A 65 29.96 -15.31 -12.59
N GLU A 66 29.57 -16.52 -12.18
CA GLU A 66 28.24 -16.76 -11.60
C GLU A 66 28.02 -15.94 -10.33
N LEU A 67 29.01 -15.90 -9.43
CA LEU A 67 28.91 -15.14 -8.19
C LEU A 67 28.73 -13.64 -8.48
N VAL A 68 29.47 -13.08 -9.44
CA VAL A 68 29.33 -11.66 -9.78
C VAL A 68 27.99 -11.37 -10.47
N LEU A 69 27.45 -12.27 -11.30
CA LEU A 69 26.11 -12.14 -11.88
C LEU A 69 25.01 -12.19 -10.81
N ILE A 70 25.10 -13.14 -9.87
CA ILE A 70 24.16 -13.24 -8.74
C ILE A 70 24.22 -11.98 -7.87
N LEU A 71 25.41 -11.50 -7.52
CA LEU A 71 25.57 -10.29 -6.71
C LEU A 71 25.10 -9.04 -7.45
N SER A 72 25.37 -8.93 -8.75
CA SER A 72 24.88 -7.82 -9.59
C SER A 72 23.36 -7.84 -9.71
N TYR A 73 22.74 -9.02 -9.73
CA TYR A 73 21.29 -9.16 -9.66
C TYR A 73 20.73 -8.75 -8.31
N ILE A 74 21.31 -9.23 -7.21
CA ILE A 74 20.86 -8.84 -5.86
C ILE A 74 20.93 -7.31 -5.72
N GLU A 75 22.03 -6.71 -6.15
CA GLU A 75 22.21 -5.26 -6.16
C GLU A 75 21.17 -4.53 -7.03
N ASN A 76 20.88 -5.03 -8.24
CA ASN A 76 19.93 -4.40 -9.14
C ASN A 76 18.46 -4.59 -8.69
N HIS A 77 18.13 -5.72 -8.05
CA HIS A 77 16.75 -6.06 -7.68
C HIS A 77 16.36 -5.57 -6.28
N TYR A 78 17.29 -5.59 -5.33
CA TYR A 78 17.04 -5.20 -3.94
C TYR A 78 17.58 -3.81 -3.58
N PHE A 79 18.15 -3.07 -4.55
CA PHE A 79 18.73 -1.74 -4.34
C PHE A 79 19.82 -1.73 -3.25
N ILE A 80 20.55 -2.83 -3.10
CA ILE A 80 21.67 -2.95 -2.16
C ILE A 80 22.94 -2.56 -2.92
N ASP A 81 23.64 -1.53 -2.45
CA ASP A 81 24.81 -0.99 -3.13
C ASP A 81 26.08 -1.81 -2.80
N ILE A 82 26.29 -2.92 -3.50
CA ILE A 82 27.40 -3.85 -3.25
C ILE A 82 28.66 -3.39 -3.99
N PHE A 83 28.52 -2.95 -5.24
CA PHE A 83 29.62 -2.53 -6.12
C PHE A 83 29.64 -1.02 -6.43
N GLY A 84 28.64 -0.24 -6.00
CA GLY A 84 28.67 1.22 -6.11
C GLY A 84 28.55 1.73 -7.54
N GLU A 85 29.23 2.85 -7.80
CA GLU A 85 29.39 3.41 -9.16
C GLU A 85 30.18 2.50 -10.12
N ASN A 86 30.81 1.43 -9.61
CA ASN A 86 31.68 0.57 -10.40
C ASN A 86 30.95 -0.64 -11.02
N THR A 87 29.67 -0.86 -10.74
CA THR A 87 28.89 -2.00 -11.26
C THR A 87 28.93 -2.08 -12.79
N ASN A 88 28.78 -0.96 -13.48
CA ASN A 88 28.86 -0.91 -14.95
C ASN A 88 30.27 -1.18 -15.49
N LYS A 89 31.31 -0.74 -14.75
CA LYS A 89 32.72 -1.00 -15.14
C LYS A 89 33.06 -2.48 -14.94
N LEU A 90 32.62 -3.07 -13.83
CA LEU A 90 32.80 -4.48 -13.52
C LEU A 90 32.10 -5.37 -14.55
N LEU A 91 30.84 -5.09 -14.88
CA LEU A 91 30.08 -5.83 -15.89
C LEU A 91 30.65 -5.68 -17.32
N SER A 92 31.20 -4.51 -17.66
CA SER A 92 31.91 -4.31 -18.93
C SER A 92 33.18 -5.14 -19.02
N VAL A 93 33.98 -5.17 -17.95
CA VAL A 93 35.19 -6.00 -17.87
C VAL A 93 34.84 -7.48 -17.97
N LEU A 94 33.76 -7.92 -17.32
CA LEU A 94 33.28 -9.30 -17.39
C LEU A 94 32.81 -9.68 -18.79
N GLY A 95 32.09 -8.79 -19.49
CA GLY A 95 31.69 -9.01 -20.88
C GLY A 95 32.89 -9.18 -21.83
N ILE A 96 33.92 -8.33 -21.69
CA ILE A 96 35.15 -8.39 -22.49
C ILE A 96 35.98 -9.65 -22.15
N ALA A 97 36.11 -9.97 -20.87
CA ALA A 97 36.81 -11.17 -20.42
C ALA A 97 36.12 -12.44 -20.91
N SER A 98 34.79 -12.50 -20.82
CA SER A 98 33.97 -13.60 -21.35
C SER A 98 34.15 -13.78 -22.85
N LEU A 99 34.10 -12.69 -23.62
CA LEU A 99 34.33 -12.72 -25.07
C LEU A 99 35.74 -13.19 -25.43
N THR A 100 36.74 -12.76 -24.66
CA THR A 100 38.13 -13.17 -24.86
C THR A 100 38.30 -14.65 -24.59
N VAL A 101 37.66 -15.18 -23.54
CA VAL A 101 37.65 -16.62 -23.25
C VAL A 101 36.90 -17.41 -24.34
N ILE A 102 35.78 -16.91 -24.88
CA ILE A 102 35.12 -17.51 -26.06
C ILE A 102 36.08 -17.62 -27.23
N ILE A 103 36.74 -16.51 -27.57
CA ILE A 103 37.62 -16.46 -28.74
C ILE A 103 38.80 -17.40 -28.54
N LEU A 104 39.45 -17.36 -27.38
CA LEU A 104 40.54 -18.27 -27.03
C LEU A 104 40.07 -19.72 -27.07
N TYR A 105 38.92 -20.06 -26.50
CA TYR A 105 38.46 -21.45 -26.46
C TYR A 105 37.83 -21.93 -27.78
N ALA A 106 37.37 -21.05 -28.66
CA ALA A 106 36.97 -21.42 -30.02
C ALA A 106 38.19 -21.62 -30.94
N SER A 107 39.31 -20.95 -30.64
CA SER A 107 40.53 -20.97 -31.47
C SER A 107 41.61 -21.96 -30.99
N ILE A 108 41.63 -22.31 -29.71
CA ILE A 108 42.66 -23.17 -29.09
C ILE A 108 42.42 -24.70 -29.22
N PRO A 109 41.20 -25.26 -29.33
CA PRO A 109 41.00 -26.71 -29.45
C PRO A 109 41.73 -27.31 -30.66
N GLY A 110 41.91 -26.53 -31.73
CA GLY A 110 42.70 -26.94 -32.88
C GLY A 110 44.22 -26.87 -32.67
N PHE A 111 44.72 -26.06 -31.73
CA PHE A 111 46.15 -25.76 -31.60
C PHE A 111 46.87 -26.58 -30.52
N TYR A 112 46.20 -26.97 -29.43
CA TYR A 112 46.88 -27.59 -28.27
C TYR A 112 46.98 -29.13 -28.33
N ILE A 113 46.07 -29.82 -29.02
CA ILE A 113 46.12 -31.29 -29.15
C ILE A 113 47.17 -31.72 -30.17
N GLU A 114 47.36 -30.95 -31.24
CA GLU A 114 48.36 -31.26 -32.25
C GLU A 114 49.80 -31.11 -31.71
N VAL A 115 50.01 -30.16 -30.80
CA VAL A 115 51.35 -29.83 -30.27
C VAL A 115 51.71 -30.62 -29.01
N ALA A 116 50.75 -30.98 -28.15
CA ALA A 116 51.04 -31.63 -26.86
C ALA A 116 51.00 -33.16 -26.88
N THR A 117 50.20 -33.79 -27.74
CA THR A 117 50.01 -35.26 -27.75
C THR A 117 50.47 -35.96 -29.02
N GLY A 118 50.82 -35.22 -30.07
CA GLY A 118 51.26 -35.78 -31.36
C GLY A 118 50.20 -36.65 -32.05
N ASP A 119 48.96 -36.64 -31.56
CA ASP A 119 47.86 -37.47 -32.03
C ASP A 119 46.77 -36.56 -32.65
N PRO A 120 46.63 -36.54 -33.98
CA PRO A 120 45.66 -35.68 -34.68
C PRO A 120 44.19 -36.11 -34.46
N LEU A 121 43.94 -37.20 -33.72
CA LEU A 121 42.60 -37.75 -33.46
C LEU A 121 42.08 -37.54 -32.03
N GLY A 122 42.82 -36.83 -31.16
CA GLY A 122 42.32 -36.39 -29.85
C GLY A 122 41.24 -35.31 -29.99
N ARG A 123 40.14 -35.58 -30.69
CA ARG A 123 39.07 -34.61 -30.94
C ARG A 123 38.50 -34.16 -29.60
N VAL A 124 38.63 -32.88 -29.28
CA VAL A 124 37.70 -32.25 -28.32
C VAL A 124 36.30 -32.51 -28.87
N ASP A 125 35.46 -33.17 -28.09
CA ASP A 125 34.09 -33.45 -28.49
C ASP A 125 33.43 -32.12 -28.90
N SER A 126 32.92 -32.05 -30.13
CA SER A 126 32.35 -30.83 -30.70
C SER A 126 31.18 -30.32 -29.86
N ILE A 127 30.51 -31.24 -29.15
CA ILE A 127 29.46 -30.94 -28.18
C ILE A 127 30.02 -30.15 -26.98
N SER A 128 31.20 -30.49 -26.48
CA SER A 128 31.83 -29.79 -25.35
C SER A 128 32.25 -28.37 -25.74
N VAL A 129 32.80 -28.17 -26.94
CA VAL A 129 33.13 -26.82 -27.47
C VAL A 129 31.86 -25.99 -27.64
N ALA A 130 30.80 -26.57 -28.21
CA ALA A 130 29.53 -25.88 -28.40
C ALA A 130 28.89 -25.45 -27.07
N LEU A 131 28.96 -26.27 -26.03
CA LEU A 131 28.42 -25.96 -24.71
C LEU A 131 29.21 -24.87 -23.98
N ILE A 132 30.54 -24.84 -24.13
CA ILE A 132 31.37 -23.77 -23.54
C ILE A 132 31.13 -22.44 -24.25
N VAL A 133 31.06 -22.46 -25.59
CA VAL A 133 30.70 -21.29 -26.38
C VAL A 133 29.30 -20.80 -26.00
N LEU A 134 28.34 -21.71 -25.80
CA LEU A 134 26.99 -21.37 -25.32
C LEU A 134 27.02 -20.74 -23.92
N PHE A 135 27.77 -21.30 -22.97
CA PHE A 135 27.92 -20.76 -21.61
C PHE A 135 28.40 -19.31 -21.63
N PHE A 136 29.46 -19.01 -22.39
CA PHE A 136 29.97 -17.65 -22.44
C PHE A 136 29.13 -16.72 -23.32
N LEU A 137 28.45 -17.22 -24.37
CA LEU A 137 27.49 -16.40 -25.13
C LEU A 137 26.34 -15.96 -24.24
N LEU A 138 25.83 -16.83 -23.37
CA LEU A 138 24.81 -16.47 -22.37
C LEU A 138 25.35 -15.41 -21.41
N ASN A 139 26.57 -15.56 -20.89
CA ASN A 139 27.22 -14.54 -20.04
C ASN A 139 27.39 -13.18 -20.76
N VAL A 140 27.73 -13.18 -22.04
CA VAL A 140 27.88 -11.95 -22.85
C VAL A 140 26.54 -11.29 -23.12
N ILE A 141 25.51 -12.07 -23.49
CA ILE A 141 24.14 -11.58 -23.70
C ILE A 141 23.60 -10.96 -22.41
N GLU A 142 23.86 -11.59 -21.26
CA GLU A 142 23.41 -11.13 -19.96
C GLU A 142 24.17 -9.87 -19.51
N SER A 143 25.49 -9.86 -19.66
CA SER A 143 26.32 -8.67 -19.39
C SER A 143 25.91 -7.48 -20.28
N ALA A 144 25.67 -7.74 -21.56
CA ALA A 144 25.17 -6.74 -22.51
C ALA A 144 23.76 -6.27 -22.12
N TYR A 145 22.87 -7.16 -21.69
CA TYR A 145 21.57 -6.78 -21.17
C TYR A 145 21.71 -5.82 -19.99
N PHE A 146 22.58 -6.08 -19.01
CA PHE A 146 22.81 -5.13 -17.91
C PHE A 146 23.40 -3.79 -18.37
N LEU A 147 24.36 -3.80 -19.30
CA LEU A 147 25.01 -2.58 -19.82
C LEU A 147 24.07 -1.73 -20.68
N PHE A 148 23.24 -2.37 -21.52
CA PHE A 148 22.35 -1.70 -22.48
C PHE A 148 20.92 -1.51 -21.98
N SER A 149 20.53 -2.13 -20.86
CA SER A 149 19.24 -1.88 -20.21
C SER A 149 19.17 -0.53 -19.47
N ILE A 150 20.17 0.34 -19.67
CA ILE A 150 20.25 1.81 -19.44
C ILE A 150 20.79 2.24 -18.06
N PRO A 151 21.60 3.32 -17.98
CA PRO A 151 22.35 3.74 -16.79
C PRO A 151 21.44 4.17 -15.64
N ARG A 152 21.80 3.76 -14.42
CA ARG A 152 21.15 4.12 -13.13
C ARG A 152 20.95 5.63 -12.95
N THR A 153 21.86 6.47 -13.46
CA THR A 153 21.87 7.91 -13.21
C THR A 153 20.92 8.69 -14.14
N ASP A 154 21.06 8.60 -15.46
CA ASP A 154 20.25 9.41 -16.40
C ASP A 154 18.75 9.05 -16.42
N ARG A 155 18.40 7.79 -16.15
CA ARG A 155 16.99 7.37 -16.07
C ARG A 155 16.28 7.89 -14.82
N SER A 156 16.99 8.09 -13.71
CA SER A 156 16.42 8.64 -12.48
C SER A 156 16.09 10.13 -12.65
N ASP A 157 16.94 10.86 -13.39
CA ASP A 157 16.79 12.30 -13.60
C ASP A 157 15.78 12.67 -14.69
N THR A 158 15.48 11.81 -15.69
CA THR A 158 14.45 12.11 -16.72
C THR A 158 13.18 11.27 -16.64
N PHE A 159 13.25 10.04 -16.12
CA PHE A 159 12.12 9.10 -16.04
C PHE A 159 11.87 8.55 -14.63
N GLY A 160 12.65 8.96 -13.63
CA GLY A 160 12.45 8.55 -12.26
C GLY A 160 11.08 8.99 -11.78
N LEU A 161 10.34 8.05 -11.19
CA LEU A 161 9.08 8.34 -10.50
C LEU A 161 9.26 9.51 -9.53
N GLU A 162 10.41 9.59 -8.88
CA GLU A 162 10.79 10.67 -7.97
C GLU A 162 10.89 12.03 -8.66
N ASN A 163 11.52 12.14 -9.84
CA ASN A 163 11.54 13.40 -10.56
C ASN A 163 10.14 13.78 -11.08
N GLN A 164 9.36 12.81 -11.55
CA GLN A 164 7.97 13.06 -11.97
C GLN A 164 7.08 13.54 -10.81
N PHE A 165 7.24 12.95 -9.61
CA PHE A 165 6.55 13.42 -8.41
C PHE A 165 7.10 14.76 -7.91
N SER A 166 8.40 15.03 -8.02
CA SER A 166 9.00 16.32 -7.66
C SER A 166 8.52 17.45 -8.56
N LEU A 167 8.44 17.23 -9.88
CA LEU A 167 7.84 18.16 -10.84
C LEU A 167 6.37 18.42 -10.53
N LEU A 168 5.64 17.37 -10.15
CA LEU A 168 4.25 17.49 -9.72
C LEU A 168 4.13 18.27 -8.41
N GLU A 169 4.99 18.01 -7.43
CA GLU A 169 4.99 18.68 -6.13
C GLU A 169 5.19 20.19 -6.32
N LYS A 170 6.18 20.60 -7.14
CA LYS A 170 6.36 21.99 -7.57
C LYS A 170 5.13 22.57 -8.27
N SER A 171 4.43 21.77 -9.08
CA SER A 171 3.17 22.20 -9.71
C SER A 171 2.03 22.35 -8.69
N LEU A 172 2.05 21.62 -7.57
CA LEU A 172 1.00 21.66 -6.54
C LEU A 172 1.18 22.79 -5.53
N GLU A 173 2.41 23.22 -5.28
CA GLU A 173 2.71 24.38 -4.44
C GLU A 173 1.92 25.62 -4.90
N THR A 174 1.72 25.77 -6.21
CA THR A 174 1.01 26.92 -6.80
C THR A 174 -0.50 26.74 -6.95
N LYS A 175 -1.06 25.56 -6.70
CA LYS A 175 -2.49 25.25 -6.91
C LYS A 175 -3.25 25.23 -5.60
N ARG A 176 -4.49 25.71 -5.62
CA ARG A 176 -5.42 25.57 -4.48
C ARG A 176 -6.10 24.20 -4.48
N LEU A 177 -6.51 23.69 -3.31
CA LEU A 177 -7.30 22.45 -3.21
C LEU A 177 -8.55 22.46 -4.09
N ALA A 178 -9.22 23.61 -4.21
CA ALA A 178 -10.42 23.79 -5.03
C ALA A 178 -10.20 23.52 -6.53
N GLU A 179 -8.95 23.63 -7.01
CA GLU A 179 -8.59 23.39 -8.41
C GLU A 179 -8.34 21.91 -8.72
N LEU A 180 -8.33 21.05 -7.70
CA LEU A 180 -8.16 19.61 -7.83
C LEU A 180 -9.49 18.94 -8.22
N ASN A 181 -9.41 17.79 -8.91
CA ASN A 181 -10.58 17.04 -9.39
C ASN A 181 -11.36 16.30 -8.27
N ILE A 182 -11.43 16.86 -7.07
CA ILE A 182 -12.10 16.27 -5.89
C ILE A 182 -13.57 15.98 -6.20
N ASN A 183 -14.29 16.97 -6.76
CA ASN A 183 -15.71 16.83 -7.10
C ASN A 183 -15.98 15.69 -8.09
N LYS A 184 -15.08 15.50 -9.07
CA LYS A 184 -15.23 14.43 -10.06
C LYS A 184 -15.10 13.06 -9.41
N SER A 185 -14.11 12.87 -8.55
CA SER A 185 -13.90 11.60 -7.85
C SER A 185 -15.00 11.32 -6.83
N MET A 186 -15.46 12.36 -6.11
CA MET A 186 -16.61 12.31 -5.21
C MET A 186 -17.87 11.83 -5.94
N THR A 187 -18.29 12.52 -7.01
CA THR A 187 -19.49 12.15 -7.78
C THR A 187 -19.41 10.73 -8.32
N LYS A 188 -18.22 10.32 -8.77
CA LYS A 188 -18.02 8.97 -9.29
C LYS A 188 -18.19 7.91 -8.18
N GLY A 189 -17.60 8.11 -7.00
CA GLY A 189 -17.71 7.18 -5.89
C GLY A 189 -19.12 7.11 -5.30
N LEU A 190 -19.79 8.25 -5.14
CA LEU A 190 -21.18 8.28 -4.68
C LEU A 190 -22.13 7.54 -5.63
N ASN A 191 -21.93 7.71 -6.94
CA ASN A 191 -22.72 6.98 -7.94
C ASN A 191 -22.40 5.48 -7.97
N ALA A 192 -21.20 5.07 -7.56
CA ALA A 192 -20.85 3.66 -7.42
C ALA A 192 -21.57 3.03 -6.21
N LEU A 193 -21.56 3.72 -5.06
CA LEU A 193 -22.28 3.28 -3.86
C LEU A 193 -23.79 3.18 -4.11
N LYS A 194 -24.41 4.21 -4.70
CA LYS A 194 -25.85 4.19 -5.01
C LYS A 194 -26.28 3.03 -5.92
N ARG A 195 -25.40 2.58 -6.81
CA ARG A 195 -25.68 1.44 -7.71
C ARG A 195 -25.52 0.07 -7.07
N ARG A 196 -24.86 -0.01 -5.92
CA ARG A 196 -24.52 -1.27 -5.24
C ARG A 196 -25.42 -1.60 -4.06
N VAL A 197 -26.37 -0.73 -3.71
CA VAL A 197 -27.37 -1.08 -2.70
C VAL A 197 -28.25 -2.21 -3.24
N SER A 198 -28.52 -3.20 -2.40
CA SER A 198 -29.47 -4.26 -2.70
C SER A 198 -30.90 -3.72 -2.68
N GLU A 199 -31.84 -4.51 -3.20
CA GLU A 199 -33.25 -4.17 -3.10
C GLU A 199 -33.69 -3.97 -1.64
N GLU A 200 -33.10 -4.73 -0.71
CA GLU A 200 -33.42 -4.66 0.72
C GLU A 200 -32.74 -3.53 1.47
N GLY A 201 -31.99 -2.66 0.78
CA GLY A 201 -31.35 -1.50 1.41
C GLY A 201 -30.02 -1.84 2.08
N PHE A 202 -29.38 -2.94 1.71
CA PHE A 202 -28.05 -3.30 2.24
C PHE A 202 -26.94 -3.02 1.21
N TRP A 203 -25.80 -2.55 1.70
CA TRP A 203 -24.53 -2.54 0.95
C TRP A 203 -23.64 -3.66 1.43
N GLY A 204 -22.84 -4.20 0.51
CA GLY A 204 -21.79 -5.16 0.84
C GLY A 204 -22.24 -6.61 0.71
N ASP A 205 -21.33 -7.44 0.22
CA ASP A 205 -21.58 -8.88 0.01
C ASP A 205 -21.02 -9.72 1.18
N PHE A 206 -20.00 -9.21 1.88
CA PHE A 206 -19.25 -9.98 2.89
C PHE A 206 -19.64 -9.62 4.32
N ASN A 207 -19.84 -8.33 4.62
CA ASN A 207 -20.36 -7.90 5.91
C ASN A 207 -21.46 -6.85 5.71
N PRO A 208 -22.66 -7.28 5.28
CA PRO A 208 -23.69 -6.35 4.82
C PRO A 208 -24.14 -5.33 5.87
N THR A 209 -24.21 -5.71 7.15
CA THR A 209 -24.63 -4.79 8.22
C THR A 209 -23.59 -3.71 8.49
N PHE A 210 -22.32 -4.10 8.63
CA PHE A 210 -21.22 -3.17 8.85
C PHE A 210 -20.96 -2.26 7.63
N GLU A 211 -20.95 -2.83 6.42
CA GLU A 211 -20.75 -2.05 5.20
C GLU A 211 -21.92 -1.09 4.94
N THR A 212 -23.14 -1.48 5.27
CA THR A 212 -24.30 -0.57 5.28
C THR A 212 -24.11 0.56 6.27
N ALA A 213 -23.71 0.28 7.51
CA ALA A 213 -23.41 1.31 8.50
C ALA A 213 -22.35 2.31 8.01
N CYS A 214 -21.27 1.84 7.36
CA CYS A 214 -20.25 2.70 6.76
C CYS A 214 -20.84 3.69 5.72
N VAL A 215 -21.78 3.22 4.90
CA VAL A 215 -22.44 4.08 3.89
C VAL A 215 -23.42 5.05 4.54
N LEU A 216 -24.18 4.60 5.54
CA LEU A 216 -25.11 5.44 6.30
C LEU A 216 -24.39 6.57 7.03
N GLU A 217 -23.25 6.30 7.69
CA GLU A 217 -22.41 7.34 8.30
C GLU A 217 -21.97 8.38 7.26
N LEU A 218 -21.44 7.91 6.11
CA LEU A 218 -21.03 8.80 5.02
C LEU A 218 -22.19 9.69 4.56
N PHE A 219 -23.37 9.13 4.35
CA PHE A 219 -24.54 9.86 3.86
C PHE A 219 -25.05 10.87 4.90
N ASN A 220 -25.02 10.53 6.19
CA ASN A 220 -25.28 11.46 7.28
C ASN A 220 -24.30 12.65 7.23
N VAL A 221 -22.99 12.39 7.12
CA VAL A 221 -21.94 13.43 7.04
C VAL A 221 -22.07 14.33 5.80
N LEU A 222 -22.62 13.78 4.71
CA LEU A 222 -22.89 14.51 3.46
C LEU A 222 -24.22 15.27 3.48
N GLY A 223 -25.05 15.13 4.52
CA GLY A 223 -26.33 15.81 4.66
C GLY A 223 -27.46 15.20 3.82
N TYR A 224 -27.39 13.90 3.52
CA TYR A 224 -28.51 13.17 2.92
C TYR A 224 -29.61 12.96 3.96
N ASN A 225 -30.86 13.03 3.54
CA ASN A 225 -32.03 12.77 4.39
C ASN A 225 -32.61 11.37 4.12
N GLU A 226 -33.47 10.90 5.03
CA GLU A 226 -34.13 9.58 4.93
C GLU A 226 -34.98 9.46 3.65
N ASP A 227 -35.58 10.56 3.22
CA ASP A 227 -36.35 10.67 1.97
C ASP A 227 -35.49 10.66 0.70
N THR A 228 -34.16 10.58 0.82
CA THR A 228 -33.30 10.57 -0.38
C THR A 228 -33.48 9.25 -1.13
N GLU A 229 -33.89 9.36 -2.39
CA GLU A 229 -34.17 8.22 -3.26
C GLU A 229 -33.17 8.09 -4.42
N TRP A 230 -32.96 6.86 -4.87
CA TRP A 230 -32.30 6.60 -6.15
C TRP A 230 -32.83 5.32 -6.79
N ILE A 231 -32.55 5.17 -8.09
CA ILE A 231 -33.02 4.04 -8.89
C ILE A 231 -31.90 3.00 -9.02
N ILE A 232 -32.22 1.75 -8.68
CA ILE A 232 -31.38 0.58 -8.93
C ILE A 232 -31.97 -0.29 -10.04
N ASN A 233 -31.12 -1.07 -10.69
CA ASN A 233 -31.56 -2.10 -11.63
C ASN A 233 -31.53 -3.45 -10.90
N THR A 234 -32.68 -4.12 -10.86
CA THR A 234 -32.86 -5.48 -10.34
C THR A 234 -33.23 -6.43 -11.47
N GLU A 235 -33.28 -7.74 -11.18
CA GLU A 235 -33.73 -8.75 -12.15
C GLU A 235 -35.17 -8.51 -12.62
N GLU A 236 -35.98 -7.86 -11.78
CA GLU A 236 -37.39 -7.52 -12.04
C GLU A 236 -37.58 -6.14 -12.69
N GLY A 237 -36.50 -5.41 -12.96
CA GLY A 237 -36.54 -4.10 -13.62
C GLY A 237 -35.93 -2.97 -12.80
N LYS A 238 -36.46 -1.76 -12.93
CA LYS A 238 -35.97 -0.59 -12.17
C LYS A 238 -36.77 -0.44 -10.90
N LYS A 239 -36.10 -0.43 -9.75
CA LYS A 239 -36.72 -0.20 -8.43
C LYS A 239 -36.15 1.07 -7.79
N THR A 240 -37.01 1.81 -7.11
CA THR A 240 -36.61 2.96 -6.29
C THR A 240 -36.26 2.44 -4.89
N VAL A 241 -35.10 2.85 -4.38
CA VAL A 241 -34.66 2.58 -3.01
C VAL A 241 -34.46 3.92 -2.31
N THR A 242 -34.87 3.98 -1.04
CA THR A 242 -34.72 5.15 -0.18
C THR A 242 -33.65 4.91 0.87
N LEU A 243 -33.05 6.00 1.38
CA LEU A 243 -32.15 5.92 2.52
C LEU A 243 -32.88 5.40 3.77
N GLY A 244 -34.13 5.84 3.98
CA GLY A 244 -35.00 5.36 5.06
C GLY A 244 -35.17 3.84 5.07
N LYS A 245 -35.39 3.21 3.91
CA LYS A 245 -35.47 1.74 3.82
C LYS A 245 -34.19 1.07 4.36
N SER A 246 -33.03 1.64 4.06
CA SER A 246 -31.74 1.09 4.51
C SER A 246 -31.56 1.20 6.03
N ILE A 247 -32.03 2.31 6.62
CA ILE A 247 -32.02 2.54 8.07
C ILE A 247 -32.97 1.56 8.77
N GLU A 248 -34.20 1.43 8.28
CA GLU A 248 -35.21 0.50 8.82
C GLU A 248 -34.74 -0.96 8.74
N SER A 249 -34.19 -1.36 7.60
CA SER A 249 -33.63 -2.72 7.41
C SER A 249 -32.51 -3.01 8.41
N LEU A 250 -31.59 -2.07 8.62
CA LEU A 250 -30.49 -2.25 9.57
C LEU A 250 -30.99 -2.28 11.02
N LYS A 251 -31.97 -1.43 11.37
CA LYS A 251 -32.62 -1.43 12.69
C LYS A 251 -33.33 -2.75 12.97
N ALA A 252 -34.06 -3.29 12.00
CA ALA A 252 -34.73 -4.59 12.13
C ALA A 252 -33.73 -5.73 12.41
N VAL A 253 -32.55 -5.71 11.80
CA VAL A 253 -31.49 -6.70 12.09
C VAL A 253 -30.99 -6.57 13.53
N VAL A 254 -30.78 -5.35 14.01
CA VAL A 254 -30.31 -5.09 15.38
C VAL A 254 -31.36 -5.46 16.44
N ASP A 255 -32.64 -5.22 16.16
CA ASP A 255 -33.76 -5.53 17.06
C ASP A 255 -34.03 -7.05 17.15
N THR A 256 -33.73 -7.80 16.08
CA THR A 256 -33.88 -9.26 16.04
C THR A 256 -32.63 -10.01 16.52
N ALA A 257 -31.50 -9.33 16.70
CA ALA A 257 -30.28 -9.94 17.21
C ALA A 257 -30.44 -10.31 18.71
N GLU A 258 -30.39 -11.61 19.02
CA GLU A 258 -30.48 -12.12 20.40
C GLU A 258 -29.33 -11.65 21.29
N THR A 259 -28.14 -11.46 20.72
CA THR A 259 -26.93 -11.02 21.44
C THR A 259 -26.15 -10.02 20.60
N ILE A 260 -25.49 -9.09 21.29
CA ILE A 260 -24.48 -8.19 20.70
C ILE A 260 -23.13 -8.52 21.33
N ASP A 261 -22.20 -8.98 20.50
CA ASP A 261 -20.81 -9.18 20.84
C ASP A 261 -20.12 -7.85 21.12
N ASN A 262 -19.26 -7.84 22.13
CA ASN A 262 -18.36 -6.73 22.46
C ASN A 262 -17.26 -6.58 21.39
N SER A 263 -17.63 -6.08 20.22
CA SER A 263 -16.79 -5.91 19.04
C SER A 263 -16.97 -4.54 18.39
N TYR A 264 -15.90 -4.05 17.74
CA TYR A 264 -15.92 -2.76 17.05
C TYR A 264 -17.04 -2.66 16.01
N GLU A 265 -17.22 -3.69 15.17
CA GLU A 265 -18.20 -3.69 14.09
C GLU A 265 -19.63 -3.52 14.59
N GLN A 266 -20.00 -4.26 15.64
CA GLN A 266 -21.37 -4.23 16.15
C GLN A 266 -21.66 -2.91 16.85
N PHE A 267 -20.72 -2.40 17.67
CA PHE A 267 -20.88 -1.07 18.26
C PHE A 267 -20.84 0.05 17.23
N TYR A 268 -20.13 -0.12 16.12
CA TYR A 268 -20.14 0.82 15.01
C TYR A 268 -21.52 0.86 14.34
N VAL A 269 -22.15 -0.29 14.12
CA VAL A 269 -23.55 -0.35 13.64
C VAL A 269 -24.50 0.39 14.60
N LEU A 270 -24.40 0.15 15.91
CA LEU A 270 -25.24 0.84 16.90
C LEU A 270 -25.00 2.34 16.92
N TYR A 271 -23.73 2.76 16.89
CA TYR A 271 -23.34 4.16 16.78
C TYR A 271 -23.98 4.82 15.56
N VAL A 272 -23.84 4.22 14.38
CA VAL A 272 -24.39 4.81 13.15
C VAL A 272 -25.91 4.89 13.21
N LEU A 273 -26.60 3.85 13.70
CA LEU A 273 -28.06 3.91 13.89
C LEU A 273 -28.44 5.05 14.85
N SER A 274 -27.65 5.30 15.89
CA SER A 274 -27.92 6.38 16.84
C SER A 274 -27.82 7.79 16.25
N LEU A 275 -27.17 7.95 15.09
CA LEU A 275 -27.16 9.22 14.34
C LEU A 275 -28.52 9.55 13.72
N PHE A 276 -29.40 8.56 13.54
CA PHE A 276 -30.75 8.70 13.00
C PHE A 276 -31.81 8.52 14.08
N ASP A 277 -31.59 7.60 15.02
CA ASP A 277 -32.47 7.33 16.16
C ASP A 277 -31.67 7.38 17.49
N PRO A 278 -31.70 8.51 18.22
CA PRO A 278 -30.93 8.65 19.46
C PRO A 278 -31.28 7.65 20.56
N THR A 279 -32.43 6.97 20.48
CA THR A 279 -32.90 6.03 21.51
C THR A 279 -32.27 4.63 21.42
N ILE A 280 -31.45 4.38 20.38
CA ILE A 280 -30.82 3.07 20.12
C ILE A 280 -30.02 2.54 21.32
N PHE A 281 -29.44 3.42 22.14
CA PHE A 281 -28.68 3.03 23.32
C PHE A 281 -29.48 2.97 24.63
N ASP A 282 -30.75 3.42 24.66
CA ASP A 282 -31.55 3.46 25.89
C ASP A 282 -31.75 2.06 26.48
N THR A 283 -31.93 1.06 25.63
CA THR A 283 -32.09 -0.35 26.02
C THR A 283 -30.76 -1.11 26.11
N ARG A 284 -29.63 -0.44 25.82
CA ARG A 284 -28.31 -1.07 25.66
C ARG A 284 -27.22 -0.40 26.51
N ILE A 285 -27.61 0.44 27.47
CA ILE A 285 -26.68 1.18 28.34
C ILE A 285 -25.84 0.25 29.22
N ASP A 286 -26.36 -0.94 29.54
CA ASP A 286 -25.64 -1.96 30.32
C ASP A 286 -24.37 -2.41 29.59
N LEU A 287 -24.42 -2.58 28.26
CA LEU A 287 -23.25 -2.94 27.44
C LEU A 287 -22.15 -1.86 27.51
N VAL A 288 -22.55 -0.59 27.61
CA VAL A 288 -21.62 0.54 27.75
C VAL A 288 -20.97 0.51 29.14
N THR A 289 -21.75 0.18 30.16
CA THR A 289 -21.29 0.08 31.54
C THR A 289 -20.34 -1.11 31.72
N GLU A 290 -20.69 -2.28 31.19
CA GLU A 290 -19.84 -3.47 31.19
C GLU A 290 -18.48 -3.22 30.54
N PHE A 291 -18.46 -2.54 29.39
CA PHE A 291 -17.21 -2.15 28.75
C PHE A 291 -16.40 -1.18 29.63
N PHE A 292 -17.04 -0.15 30.20
CA PHE A 292 -16.37 0.80 31.07
C PHE A 292 -15.75 0.13 32.30
N ASP A 293 -16.47 -0.80 32.93
CA ASP A 293 -15.97 -1.57 34.06
C ASP A 293 -14.77 -2.45 33.64
N SER A 294 -14.84 -3.06 32.45
CA SER A 294 -13.76 -3.91 31.92
C SER A 294 -12.45 -3.18 31.65
N ILE A 295 -12.50 -1.88 31.37
CA ILE A 295 -11.32 -1.05 31.07
C ILE A 295 -10.97 -0.11 32.21
N PHE A 296 -11.72 -0.12 33.32
CA PHE A 296 -11.57 0.85 34.40
C PHE A 296 -10.12 0.92 34.92
N GLU A 297 -9.51 -0.24 35.13
CA GLU A 297 -8.12 -0.40 35.58
C GLU A 297 -7.10 -0.48 34.42
N GLU A 298 -7.55 -0.46 33.17
CA GLU A 298 -6.67 -0.58 32.00
C GLU A 298 -5.67 0.58 31.95
N THR A 299 -4.39 0.27 31.79
CA THR A 299 -3.33 1.26 31.60
C THR A 299 -3.08 1.55 30.12
N GLU A 300 -2.33 2.61 29.83
CA GLU A 300 -1.90 2.93 28.47
C GLU A 300 -1.01 1.83 27.87
N TRP A 301 -0.26 1.10 28.69
CA TRP A 301 0.54 -0.05 28.24
C TRP A 301 -0.32 -1.26 27.88
N ASP A 302 -1.40 -1.51 28.63
CA ASP A 302 -2.35 -2.57 28.30
C ASP A 302 -3.02 -2.27 26.96
N PHE A 303 -3.43 -1.01 26.75
CA PHE A 303 -4.02 -0.59 25.49
C PHE A 303 -3.03 -0.70 24.32
N ILE A 304 -1.78 -0.21 24.48
CA ILE A 304 -0.72 -0.37 23.47
C ILE A 304 -0.44 -1.85 23.17
N ASN A 305 -0.45 -2.71 24.18
CA ASN A 305 -0.27 -4.15 23.98
C ASN A 305 -1.43 -4.77 23.21
N LYS A 306 -2.67 -4.32 23.45
CA LYS A 306 -3.83 -4.70 22.61
C LYS A 306 -3.56 -4.26 21.18
N LEU A 307 -3.18 -2.99 20.94
CA LEU A 307 -2.84 -2.49 19.60
C LEU A 307 -1.80 -3.36 18.86
N ASN A 308 -0.76 -3.82 19.57
CA ASN A 308 0.32 -4.63 18.99
C ASN A 308 -0.08 -6.10 18.71
N ARG A 309 -1.13 -6.62 19.33
CA ARG A 309 -1.56 -8.04 19.21
C ARG A 309 -2.48 -8.33 18.02
N PHE A 310 -2.87 -7.32 17.23
CA PHE A 310 -3.83 -7.50 16.14
C PHE A 310 -3.18 -7.98 14.82
N THR A 311 -3.59 -9.16 14.35
CA THR A 311 -3.09 -9.84 13.12
C THR A 311 -4.01 -9.67 11.89
N SER A 312 -3.54 -10.09 10.69
CA SER A 312 -3.76 -9.44 9.38
C SER A 312 -5.10 -9.57 8.65
N ASN A 313 -6.01 -10.48 8.99
CA ASN A 313 -6.90 -11.00 7.92
C ASN A 313 -8.30 -10.40 7.79
N LEU A 314 -8.78 -9.51 8.66
CA LEU A 314 -10.07 -8.82 8.49
C LEU A 314 -9.94 -7.38 9.02
N ARG A 315 -10.11 -6.36 8.16
CA ARG A 315 -9.83 -4.94 8.48
C ARG A 315 -10.60 -4.42 9.70
N SER A 316 -11.86 -4.81 9.81
CA SER A 316 -12.83 -4.34 10.78
C SER A 316 -12.74 -5.07 12.13
N ARG A 317 -12.51 -6.39 12.13
CA ARG A 317 -12.29 -7.21 13.36
C ARG A 317 -10.98 -6.91 14.10
N THR A 318 -10.13 -6.04 13.55
CA THR A 318 -8.83 -5.67 14.13
C THR A 318 -8.80 -4.29 14.78
N THR A 319 -9.89 -3.52 14.71
CA THR A 319 -9.96 -2.21 15.35
C THR A 319 -10.38 -2.38 16.81
N PRO A 320 -9.67 -1.77 17.79
CA PRO A 320 -10.07 -1.83 19.19
C PRO A 320 -11.44 -1.18 19.39
N LEU A 321 -12.28 -1.85 20.18
CA LEU A 321 -13.59 -1.34 20.57
C LEU A 321 -13.51 0.04 21.26
N HIS A 322 -12.40 0.36 21.95
CA HIS A 322 -12.14 1.66 22.57
C HIS A 322 -12.41 2.85 21.66
N ILE A 323 -12.00 2.75 20.38
CA ILE A 323 -12.23 3.84 19.42
C ILE A 323 -13.72 4.09 19.29
N MET A 324 -14.53 3.04 19.10
CA MET A 324 -15.97 3.20 18.94
C MET A 324 -16.64 3.69 20.22
N MET A 325 -16.19 3.17 21.37
CA MET A 325 -16.75 3.52 22.68
C MET A 325 -16.52 4.97 23.07
N SER A 326 -15.53 5.64 22.48
CA SER A 326 -15.39 7.10 22.64
C SER A 326 -16.59 7.86 22.04
N TYR A 327 -17.03 7.50 20.83
CA TYR A 327 -18.19 8.12 20.21
C TYR A 327 -19.51 7.70 20.88
N VAL A 328 -19.63 6.42 21.27
CA VAL A 328 -20.79 5.95 22.06
C VAL A 328 -20.88 6.70 23.40
N GLY A 329 -19.75 6.96 24.05
CA GLY A 329 -19.71 7.77 25.27
C GLY A 329 -20.19 9.21 25.06
N ASP A 330 -19.92 9.80 23.89
CA ASP A 330 -20.39 11.15 23.54
C ASP A 330 -21.90 11.18 23.35
N ILE A 331 -22.44 10.23 22.58
CA ILE A 331 -23.90 10.11 22.33
C ILE A 331 -24.68 9.81 23.61
N THR A 332 -24.17 8.89 24.44
CA THR A 332 -24.83 8.51 25.70
C THR A 332 -24.60 9.52 26.82
N GLY A 333 -23.76 10.54 26.61
CA GLY A 333 -23.40 11.53 27.65
C GLY A 333 -22.59 10.94 28.81
N ASN A 334 -21.93 9.80 28.63
CA ASN A 334 -21.13 9.14 29.66
C ASN A 334 -19.75 9.81 29.81
N ILE A 335 -19.71 10.89 30.60
CA ILE A 335 -18.50 11.70 30.83
C ILE A 335 -17.35 10.87 31.40
N LYS A 336 -17.62 9.90 32.29
CA LYS A 336 -16.58 9.06 32.91
C LYS A 336 -15.87 8.19 31.87
N LEU A 337 -16.64 7.59 30.95
CA LEU A 337 -16.09 6.83 29.83
C LEU A 337 -15.26 7.71 28.91
N LEU A 338 -15.77 8.89 28.55
CA LEU A 338 -15.06 9.86 27.71
C LEU A 338 -13.72 10.28 28.33
N ASP A 339 -13.69 10.58 29.63
CA ASP A 339 -12.46 10.97 30.32
C ASP A 339 -11.46 9.81 30.38
N LYS A 340 -11.93 8.58 30.61
CA LYS A 340 -11.08 7.39 30.57
C LYS A 340 -10.48 7.17 29.18
N MET A 341 -11.27 7.28 28.12
CA MET A 341 -10.80 7.15 26.73
C MET A 341 -9.83 8.26 26.37
N ALA A 342 -10.14 9.51 26.73
CA ALA A 342 -9.29 10.65 26.46
C ALA A 342 -7.90 10.50 27.11
N ASN A 343 -7.86 10.04 28.37
CA ASN A 343 -6.62 9.79 29.09
C ASN A 343 -5.82 8.64 28.47
N LEU A 344 -6.47 7.50 28.17
CA LEU A 344 -5.82 6.36 27.53
C LEU A 344 -5.22 6.74 26.17
N PHE A 345 -5.98 7.43 25.31
CA PHE A 345 -5.50 7.83 24.00
C PHE A 345 -4.36 8.84 24.10
N SER A 346 -4.50 9.88 24.93
CA SER A 346 -3.47 10.91 25.08
C SER A 346 -2.16 10.33 25.61
N ALA A 347 -2.21 9.47 26.63
CA ALA A 347 -1.02 8.82 27.17
C ALA A 347 -0.38 7.86 26.15
N SER A 348 -1.20 7.10 25.42
CA SER A 348 -0.72 6.18 24.39
C SER A 348 -0.02 6.91 23.24
N ILE A 349 -0.64 8.00 22.75
CA ILE A 349 -0.04 8.86 21.72
C ILE A 349 1.31 9.40 22.20
N ASP A 350 1.41 9.88 23.44
CA ASP A 350 2.67 10.39 23.99
C ASP A 350 3.77 9.32 24.00
N ILE A 351 3.47 8.12 24.50
CA ILE A 351 4.41 7.01 24.52
C ILE A 351 4.96 6.72 23.13
N ILE A 352 4.09 6.69 22.14
CA ILE A 352 4.54 6.28 20.82
C ILE A 352 5.31 7.40 20.13
N VAL A 353 4.89 8.65 20.24
CA VAL A 353 5.69 9.79 19.74
C VAL A 353 7.09 9.77 20.37
N LYS A 354 7.20 9.53 21.69
CA LYS A 354 8.48 9.45 22.40
C LYS A 354 9.37 8.28 21.96
N ARG A 355 8.78 7.11 21.71
CA ARG A 355 9.53 5.89 21.36
C ARG A 355 9.80 5.74 19.86
N GLY A 356 9.19 6.58 19.03
CA GLY A 356 9.34 6.60 17.59
C GLY A 356 8.43 5.59 16.89
N TYR A 357 7.74 6.04 15.84
CA TYR A 357 6.74 5.29 15.07
C TYR A 357 7.25 3.94 14.56
N ALA A 358 8.52 3.87 14.13
CA ALA A 358 9.15 2.65 13.61
C ALA A 358 9.32 1.54 14.67
N ARG A 359 9.32 1.86 15.98
CA ARG A 359 9.44 0.85 17.04
C ARG A 359 8.14 0.09 17.32
N PHE A 360 7.01 0.60 16.87
CA PHE A 360 5.71 -0.07 16.95
C PHE A 360 5.32 -0.71 15.61
N SER A 361 6.17 -0.59 14.57
CA SER A 361 5.94 -1.17 13.24
C SER A 361 6.43 -2.63 13.12
N THR A 362 6.69 -3.31 14.23
CA THR A 362 7.11 -4.73 14.23
C THR A 362 5.94 -5.69 13.99
N SER A 363 4.76 -5.22 13.60
CA SER A 363 3.68 -6.13 13.21
C SER A 363 4.05 -6.82 11.90
N GLN A 364 3.98 -8.15 11.87
CA GLN A 364 4.22 -8.99 10.69
C GLN A 364 3.17 -8.78 9.58
N THR A 365 2.37 -7.71 9.62
CA THR A 365 1.06 -7.61 8.96
C THR A 365 0.87 -6.37 8.08
N GLY A 366 1.85 -5.47 7.98
CA GLY A 366 1.80 -4.33 7.05
C GLY A 366 0.73 -3.26 7.37
N LYS A 367 0.09 -3.31 8.54
CA LYS A 367 -0.80 -2.25 9.04
C LYS A 367 0.01 -1.27 9.87
N THR A 368 0.00 0.02 9.50
CA THR A 368 0.89 1.00 10.11
C THR A 368 0.35 1.51 11.44
N PRO A 369 1.20 1.67 12.46
CA PRO A 369 0.87 2.43 13.68
C PRO A 369 0.21 3.78 13.37
N ILE A 370 0.57 4.40 12.23
CA ILE A 370 0.05 5.69 11.76
C ILE A 370 -1.49 5.69 11.64
N GLU A 371 -2.12 4.64 11.13
CA GLU A 371 -3.58 4.60 10.98
C GLU A 371 -4.29 4.67 12.33
N MET A 372 -3.89 3.82 13.27
CA MET A 372 -4.50 3.79 14.59
C MET A 372 -4.35 5.13 15.31
N PHE A 373 -3.29 5.88 14.99
CA PHE A 373 -3.01 7.16 15.61
C PHE A 373 -3.87 8.24 15.02
N ALA A 374 -4.00 8.23 13.70
CA ALA A 374 -4.95 9.11 13.03
C ALA A 374 -6.36 8.89 13.57
N ARG A 375 -6.78 7.62 13.77
CA ARG A 375 -8.06 7.27 14.39
C ARG A 375 -8.19 7.79 15.84
N MET A 376 -7.18 7.59 16.71
CA MET A 376 -7.21 8.13 18.08
C MET A 376 -7.24 9.67 18.11
N MET A 377 -6.47 10.32 17.24
CA MET A 377 -6.44 11.79 17.13
C MET A 377 -7.78 12.35 16.63
N LEU A 378 -8.41 11.65 15.68
CA LEU A 378 -9.72 11.98 15.16
C LEU A 378 -10.79 11.78 16.25
N ALA A 379 -10.80 10.63 16.92
CA ALA A 379 -11.71 10.37 18.03
C ALA A 379 -11.63 11.45 19.12
N LEU A 380 -10.43 11.80 19.57
CA LEU A 380 -10.21 12.90 20.53
C LEU A 380 -10.78 14.24 20.03
N HIS A 381 -10.58 14.54 18.74
CA HIS A 381 -11.11 15.75 18.13
C HIS A 381 -12.65 15.78 18.18
N ASP A 382 -13.28 14.69 17.74
CA ASP A 382 -14.73 14.60 17.55
C ASP A 382 -15.46 14.66 18.90
N ILE A 383 -14.92 14.01 19.94
CA ILE A 383 -15.45 14.09 21.31
C ILE A 383 -15.07 15.38 22.05
N ARG A 384 -14.51 16.38 21.33
CA ARG A 384 -14.16 17.71 21.85
C ARG A 384 -13.15 17.67 23.01
N ARG A 385 -12.27 16.67 23.02
CA ARG A 385 -11.15 16.56 23.96
C ARG A 385 -9.86 16.91 23.24
N ALA A 386 -9.24 18.04 23.61
CA ALA A 386 -8.05 18.52 22.92
C ALA A 386 -6.89 17.52 23.05
N PRO A 387 -6.40 16.91 21.95
CA PRO A 387 -5.29 15.99 22.04
C PRO A 387 -4.01 16.75 22.43
N THR A 388 -3.41 16.36 23.54
CA THR A 388 -2.08 16.84 23.91
C THR A 388 -1.10 16.44 22.79
N ARG A 389 -0.22 17.35 22.36
CA ARG A 389 0.81 17.10 21.32
C ARG A 389 0.30 16.98 19.88
N ARG A 390 -0.88 17.51 19.57
CA ARG A 390 -1.41 17.62 18.19
C ARG A 390 -0.38 18.13 17.18
N GLN A 391 0.39 19.16 17.51
CA GLN A 391 1.43 19.70 16.62
C GLN A 391 2.58 18.70 16.36
N GLN A 392 3.03 17.97 17.39
CA GLN A 392 4.07 16.95 17.23
C GLN A 392 3.58 15.79 16.37
N PHE A 393 2.31 15.41 16.54
CA PHE A 393 1.64 14.43 15.68
C PHE A 393 1.59 14.90 14.22
N VAL A 394 1.11 16.12 13.96
CA VAL A 394 1.02 16.70 12.61
C VAL A 394 2.40 16.70 11.94
N GLN A 395 3.44 17.19 12.64
CA GLN A 395 4.81 17.21 12.11
C GLN A 395 5.32 15.80 11.77
N ALA A 396 5.10 14.84 12.66
CA ALA A 396 5.58 13.49 12.45
C ALA A 396 4.85 12.78 11.30
N VAL A 397 3.52 12.92 11.22
CA VAL A 397 2.73 12.25 10.17
C VAL A 397 3.05 12.85 8.80
N ILE A 398 3.16 14.18 8.68
CA ILE A 398 3.58 14.83 7.42
C ILE A 398 4.93 14.30 6.94
N GLY A 399 5.90 14.16 7.85
CA GLY A 399 7.24 13.63 7.51
C GLY A 399 7.29 12.16 7.08
N THR A 400 6.19 11.41 7.25
CA THR A 400 6.08 10.00 6.83
C THR A 400 5.26 9.79 5.55
N GLN A 401 4.77 10.88 4.95
CA GLN A 401 4.01 10.79 3.72
C GLN A 401 4.91 10.29 2.58
N PHE A 402 4.46 9.28 1.85
CA PHE A 402 5.21 8.79 0.70
C PHE A 402 5.18 9.84 -0.42
N ILE A 403 6.15 9.73 -1.33
CA ILE A 403 6.34 10.72 -2.39
C ILE A 403 5.09 10.86 -3.28
N GLU A 404 4.33 9.79 -3.48
CA GLU A 404 3.07 9.83 -4.22
C GLU A 404 1.93 10.51 -3.46
N GLY A 405 2.03 10.74 -2.15
CA GLY A 405 1.01 11.41 -1.34
C GLY A 405 0.13 10.47 -0.50
N SER A 406 0.46 9.18 -0.47
CA SER A 406 -0.19 8.21 0.42
C SER A 406 0.49 8.17 1.79
N TRP A 407 -0.20 7.62 2.78
CA TRP A 407 0.45 7.04 3.95
C TRP A 407 0.34 5.52 3.87
N ALA A 408 1.48 4.86 4.04
CA ALA A 408 1.59 3.41 4.01
C ALA A 408 1.12 2.74 2.70
N ALA A 409 1.03 3.48 1.59
CA ALA A 409 0.42 3.00 0.34
C ALA A 409 -1.00 2.43 0.53
N ASN A 410 -1.72 2.89 1.56
CA ASN A 410 -3.00 2.33 1.99
C ASN A 410 -4.10 3.41 1.97
N ILE A 411 -5.27 3.08 1.41
CA ILE A 411 -6.37 4.03 1.22
C ILE A 411 -7.03 4.36 2.57
N GLY A 412 -7.31 3.34 3.39
CA GLY A 412 -7.85 3.50 4.74
C GLY A 412 -6.95 4.39 5.61
N THR A 413 -5.66 4.04 5.73
CA THR A 413 -4.67 4.84 6.46
C THR A 413 -4.60 6.27 5.93
N THR A 414 -4.52 6.46 4.61
CA THR A 414 -4.46 7.79 4.00
C THR A 414 -5.71 8.61 4.31
N GLY A 415 -6.89 8.00 4.24
CA GLY A 415 -8.16 8.68 4.53
C GLY A 415 -8.29 9.12 5.98
N TYR A 416 -7.94 8.26 6.95
CA TYR A 416 -7.95 8.65 8.37
C TYR A 416 -6.91 9.73 8.68
N VAL A 417 -5.71 9.64 8.09
CA VAL A 417 -4.68 10.68 8.25
C VAL A 417 -5.18 12.02 7.75
N ILE A 418 -5.75 12.09 6.54
CA ILE A 418 -6.34 13.33 6.01
C ILE A 418 -7.35 13.90 7.01
N GLN A 419 -8.32 13.08 7.45
CA GLN A 419 -9.36 13.52 8.38
C GLN A 419 -8.78 14.05 9.69
N SER A 420 -7.74 13.42 10.22
CA SER A 420 -7.06 13.86 11.44
C SER A 420 -6.26 15.17 11.29
N LEU A 421 -5.79 15.48 10.06
CA LEU A 421 -5.01 16.68 9.74
C LEU A 421 -5.89 17.90 9.46
N LEU A 422 -7.10 17.71 8.91
CA LEU A 422 -8.02 18.79 8.54
C LEU A 422 -8.19 19.89 9.61
N PRO A 423 -8.31 19.58 10.92
CA PRO A 423 -8.49 20.62 11.94
C PRO A 423 -7.24 21.48 12.20
N SER A 424 -6.09 21.15 11.61
CA SER A 424 -4.80 21.80 11.88
C SER A 424 -4.10 22.30 10.62
N GLU A 425 -4.67 22.03 9.46
CA GLU A 425 -4.12 22.36 8.16
C GLU A 425 -4.96 23.42 7.45
N THR A 426 -4.37 24.06 6.45
CA THR A 426 -5.04 25.06 5.63
C THR A 426 -5.32 24.52 4.23
N ALA A 427 -6.14 25.23 3.45
CA ALA A 427 -6.42 24.86 2.07
C ALA A 427 -5.17 24.86 1.16
N ASP A 428 -4.06 25.46 1.62
CA ASP A 428 -2.78 25.48 0.92
C ASP A 428 -1.83 24.34 1.28
N SER A 429 -2.22 23.47 2.22
CA SER A 429 -1.43 22.34 2.67
C SER A 429 -1.02 21.41 1.52
N LEU A 430 0.29 21.38 1.24
CA LEU A 430 0.87 20.52 0.21
C LEU A 430 0.64 19.03 0.49
N PRO A 431 0.80 18.52 1.73
CA PRO A 431 0.47 17.13 2.06
C PRO A 431 -0.98 16.76 1.69
N LEU A 432 -1.95 17.62 2.02
CA LEU A 432 -3.36 17.39 1.70
C LEU A 432 -3.62 17.40 0.18
N LYS A 433 -2.97 18.32 -0.57
CA LYS A 433 -3.05 18.36 -2.04
C LYS A 433 -2.51 17.08 -2.66
N LYS A 434 -1.36 16.58 -2.19
CA LYS A 434 -0.76 15.31 -2.66
C LYS A 434 -1.72 14.14 -2.42
N SER A 435 -2.29 14.03 -1.22
CA SER A 435 -3.22 12.94 -0.89
C SER A 435 -4.54 13.01 -1.66
N ALA A 436 -5.07 14.21 -1.92
CA ALA A 436 -6.25 14.37 -2.76
C ALA A 436 -6.04 13.78 -4.17
N ILE A 437 -4.85 13.99 -4.75
CA ILE A 437 -4.50 13.45 -6.07
C ILE A 437 -4.30 11.95 -6.00
N TYR A 438 -3.62 11.46 -4.97
CA TYR A 438 -3.45 10.02 -4.72
C TYR A 438 -4.80 9.30 -4.72
N LEU A 439 -5.73 9.76 -3.87
CA LEU A 439 -7.07 9.18 -3.78
C LEU A 439 -7.81 9.28 -5.12
N ALA A 440 -7.76 10.43 -5.79
CA ALA A 440 -8.43 10.60 -7.07
C ALA A 440 -7.91 9.63 -8.15
N ALA A 441 -6.62 9.31 -8.15
CA ALA A 441 -6.01 8.53 -9.22
C ALA A 441 -6.03 7.02 -9.03
N ILE A 442 -6.05 6.55 -7.78
CA ILE A 442 -6.17 5.14 -7.45
C ILE A 442 -7.62 4.64 -7.52
N GLN A 443 -8.60 5.56 -7.58
CA GLN A 443 -10.00 5.24 -7.82
C GLN A 443 -10.14 4.38 -9.10
N ASP A 444 -10.82 3.25 -8.95
CA ASP A 444 -10.98 2.27 -10.02
C ASP A 444 -11.94 2.77 -11.12
N LYS A 445 -12.20 1.92 -12.11
CA LYS A 445 -13.10 2.28 -13.23
C LYS A 445 -14.55 2.43 -12.79
N GLU A 446 -15.00 1.67 -11.81
CA GLU A 446 -16.37 1.67 -11.29
C GLU A 446 -16.63 2.87 -10.38
N GLY A 447 -15.58 3.46 -9.81
CA GLY A 447 -15.66 4.58 -8.87
C GLY A 447 -15.32 4.22 -7.43
N LEU A 448 -14.90 2.98 -7.18
CA LEU A 448 -14.56 2.51 -5.84
C LEU A 448 -13.06 2.60 -5.58
N TRP A 449 -12.72 2.44 -4.32
CA TRP A 449 -11.34 2.29 -3.85
C TRP A 449 -11.15 0.83 -3.43
N ASN A 450 -10.22 0.14 -4.11
CA ASN A 450 -9.96 -1.31 -3.96
C ASN A 450 -11.21 -2.20 -4.01
N SER A 451 -12.25 -1.80 -4.76
CA SER A 451 -13.54 -2.50 -4.81
C SER A 451 -14.24 -2.68 -3.44
N SER A 452 -13.80 -1.97 -2.40
CA SER A 452 -14.28 -2.11 -1.01
C SER A 452 -15.23 -0.96 -0.66
N ILE A 453 -16.36 -1.29 -0.02
CA ILE A 453 -17.30 -0.27 0.47
C ILE A 453 -16.65 0.56 1.57
N GLU A 454 -16.03 -0.09 2.56
CA GLU A 454 -15.32 0.57 3.67
C GLU A 454 -14.24 1.56 3.19
N GLU A 455 -13.34 1.15 2.29
CA GLU A 455 -12.32 2.09 1.79
C GLU A 455 -12.91 3.19 0.91
N THR A 456 -14.00 2.91 0.21
CA THR A 456 -14.71 3.93 -0.57
C THR A 456 -15.34 4.97 0.34
N THR A 457 -15.99 4.58 1.44
CA THR A 457 -16.59 5.53 2.38
C THR A 457 -15.52 6.36 3.08
N ILE A 458 -14.43 5.74 3.53
CA ILE A 458 -13.28 6.45 4.12
C ILE A 458 -12.69 7.48 3.14
N ALA A 459 -12.46 7.09 1.88
CA ALA A 459 -11.93 7.99 0.85
C ALA A 459 -12.89 9.14 0.55
N LEU A 460 -14.20 8.87 0.47
CA LEU A 460 -15.22 9.90 0.22
C LEU A 460 -15.35 10.88 1.40
N THR A 461 -15.30 10.41 2.65
CA THR A 461 -15.31 11.27 3.84
C THR A 461 -14.08 12.19 3.85
N ALA A 462 -12.89 11.66 3.54
CA ALA A 462 -11.67 12.46 3.42
C ALA A 462 -11.76 13.51 2.31
N LEU A 463 -12.23 13.12 1.12
CA LEU A 463 -12.42 14.04 -0.02
C LEU A 463 -13.47 15.12 0.27
N ASN A 464 -14.54 14.78 0.99
CA ASN A 464 -15.55 15.74 1.43
C ASN A 464 -14.97 16.76 2.42
N GLY A 465 -14.16 16.31 3.38
CA GLY A 465 -13.47 17.20 4.31
C GLY A 465 -12.52 18.17 3.60
N LEU A 466 -11.75 17.69 2.62
CA LEU A 466 -10.89 18.52 1.77
C LEU A 466 -11.68 19.53 0.94
N LYS A 467 -12.84 19.11 0.41
CA LYS A 467 -13.76 20.01 -0.30
C LYS A 467 -14.25 21.13 0.62
N LYS A 468 -14.77 20.80 1.81
CA LYS A 468 -15.24 21.80 2.80
C LYS A 468 -14.13 22.78 3.19
N LEU A 469 -12.91 22.27 3.42
CA LEU A 469 -11.74 23.12 3.72
C LEU A 469 -11.42 24.07 2.56
N SER A 470 -11.54 23.61 1.32
CA SER A 470 -11.32 24.45 0.14
C SER A 470 -12.39 25.53 -0.04
N GLU A 471 -13.64 25.25 0.32
CA GLU A 471 -14.76 26.19 0.22
C GLU A 471 -14.66 27.27 1.31
N GLN A 472 -14.25 26.91 2.52
CA GLN A 472 -14.01 27.86 3.62
C GLN A 472 -12.93 28.90 3.26
N ALA A 473 -11.89 28.50 2.55
CA ALA A 473 -10.81 29.38 2.13
C ALA A 473 -11.19 30.37 1.00
N VAL A 474 -12.34 30.20 0.35
CA VAL A 474 -12.85 31.13 -0.69
C VAL A 474 -13.78 32.18 -0.07
N MET A 475 -14.33 31.92 1.12
CA MET A 475 -15.23 32.84 1.83
C MET A 475 -14.51 33.89 2.68
N ILE A 476 -13.19 33.75 2.86
CA ILE A 476 -12.29 34.70 3.52
C ILE A 476 -11.52 35.44 2.43
#